data_AF-A0A961UB98-F1
#
_entry.id   AF-A0A961UB98-F1
#
_cell.length_a   1.000
_cell.length_b   1.000
_cell.length_c   1.000
_cell.angle_alpha   90.00
_cell.angle_beta   90.00
_cell.angle_gamma   90.00
#
_symmetry.space_group_name_H-M   'P 1'
#
loop_
_entity.id
_entity.type
_entity.pdbx_description
1 polymer ?
#
loop_
_entity_poly.entity_id
_entity_poly.type
_entity_poly.pdbx_seq_one_letter_code
_entity_poly.pdbx_strand_id
1 'polypeptide(L)'
;MNSQLGLLHDIGSPSVLAGTRLADAFRYWQGRSGRQYLFRIASIGDLTETYDHVVIAARKGEDGRRQAVWIGIGGTLDAFAEIEAALAAGGCELHIHALAETMAARGAVIDDLRAAGVPVPDTQFLLAAA
;
A
#
# COMPACT_ATOMS: atom_id res chain seq x y z
N MET A 1 10.90 -3.63 13.25
CA MET A 1 11.89 -4.10 12.24
C MET A 1 11.41 -3.58 10.90
N ASN A 2 12.12 -2.60 10.32
CA ASN A 2 11.77 -2.01 9.03
C ASN A 2 12.07 -3.02 7.93
N SER A 3 11.12 -3.90 7.62
CA SER A 3 11.18 -4.71 6.41
C SER A 3 10.92 -3.78 5.23
N GLN A 4 11.96 -3.48 4.44
CA GLN A 4 11.81 -2.86 3.13
C GLN A 4 10.79 -3.66 2.33
N LEU A 5 9.60 -3.08 2.13
CA LEU A 5 8.61 -3.67 1.24
C LEU A 5 9.20 -3.71 -0.15
N GLY A 6 9.04 -4.87 -0.80
CA GLY A 6 9.43 -5.00 -2.18
C GLY A 6 8.70 -4.06 -3.13
N LEU A 7 9.12 -3.99 -4.39
CA LEU A 7 8.49 -3.15 -5.43
C LEU A 7 7.07 -3.64 -5.76
N LEU A 8 6.10 -3.43 -4.87
CA LEU A 8 4.69 -3.64 -5.12
C LEU A 8 4.09 -2.36 -5.70
N HIS A 9 3.47 -2.47 -6.87
CA HIS A 9 2.76 -1.38 -7.51
C HIS A 9 1.27 -1.67 -7.63
N ASP A 10 0.46 -0.61 -7.66
CA ASP A 10 -0.94 -0.73 -8.04
C ASP A 10 -1.07 -1.20 -9.51
N ILE A 11 -2.18 -1.86 -9.82
CA ILE A 11 -2.49 -2.39 -11.17
C ILE A 11 -3.55 -1.55 -11.90
N GLY A 12 -3.81 -0.33 -11.44
CA GLY A 12 -4.71 0.64 -12.05
C GLY A 12 -6.06 0.79 -11.34
N SER A 13 -6.89 1.65 -11.92
CA SER A 13 -8.28 1.87 -11.48
C SER A 13 -9.22 0.80 -12.04
N PRO A 14 -10.37 0.53 -11.39
CA PRO A 14 -11.40 -0.34 -11.95
C PRO A 14 -11.89 0.16 -13.32
N SER A 15 -11.83 -0.69 -14.35
CA SER A 15 -12.21 -0.31 -15.72
C SER A 15 -13.68 0.10 -15.84
N VAL A 16 -14.56 -0.48 -15.00
CA VAL A 16 -15.98 -0.10 -14.93
C VAL A 16 -16.20 1.35 -14.49
N LEU A 17 -15.21 1.97 -13.84
CA LEU A 17 -15.25 3.37 -13.43
C LEU A 17 -14.62 4.33 -14.46
N ALA A 18 -14.09 3.81 -15.58
CA ALA A 18 -13.41 4.62 -16.58
C ALA A 18 -14.28 5.79 -17.08
N GLY A 19 -13.68 6.97 -17.20
CA GLY A 19 -14.37 8.19 -17.60
C GLY A 19 -15.22 8.86 -16.50
N THR A 20 -15.25 8.28 -15.29
CA THR A 20 -15.92 8.88 -14.13
C THR A 20 -14.90 9.49 -13.17
N ARG A 21 -15.33 10.43 -12.34
CA ARG A 21 -14.49 10.95 -11.24
C ARG A 21 -14.12 9.88 -10.20
N LEU A 22 -14.83 8.76 -10.16
CA LEU A 22 -14.52 7.66 -9.25
C LEU A 22 -13.30 6.86 -9.70
N ALA A 23 -12.90 6.94 -10.98
CA ALA A 23 -11.68 6.29 -11.45
C ALA A 23 -10.43 6.77 -10.68
N ASP A 24 -10.42 8.02 -10.22
CA ASP A 24 -9.32 8.60 -9.45
C ASP A 24 -9.37 8.26 -7.97
N ALA A 25 -10.52 7.81 -7.46
CA ALA A 25 -10.74 7.52 -6.05
C ALA A 25 -10.39 6.08 -5.66
N PHE A 26 -10.17 5.18 -6.63
CA PHE A 26 -9.95 3.75 -6.35
C PHE A 26 -8.78 3.16 -7.12
N ARG A 27 -8.04 2.25 -6.49
CA ARG A 27 -6.98 1.46 -7.12
C ARG A 27 -7.08 0.00 -6.74
N TYR A 28 -6.74 -0.87 -7.68
CA TYR A 28 -6.51 -2.27 -7.40
C TYR A 28 -5.05 -2.52 -7.05
N TRP A 29 -4.83 -3.36 -6.05
CA TRP A 29 -3.54 -3.95 -5.72
C TRP A 29 -3.66 -5.46 -5.86
N GLN A 30 -2.62 -6.10 -6.40
CA GLN A 30 -2.62 -7.55 -6.62
C GLN A 30 -1.67 -8.21 -5.61
N GLY A 31 -2.19 -9.17 -4.86
CA GLY A 31 -1.38 -10.01 -3.97
C GLY A 31 -0.69 -11.14 -4.73
N ARG A 32 0.19 -11.88 -4.05
CA ARG A 32 1.00 -12.95 -4.66
C ARG A 32 0.12 -14.08 -5.20
N SER A 33 -1.03 -14.29 -4.57
CA SER A 33 -2.06 -15.24 -5.01
C SER A 33 -2.71 -14.88 -6.35
N GLY A 34 -2.48 -13.68 -6.89
CA GLY A 34 -3.15 -13.15 -8.07
C GLY A 34 -4.49 -12.47 -7.77
N ARG A 35 -4.99 -12.55 -6.53
CA ARG A 35 -6.20 -11.85 -6.08
C ARG A 35 -6.01 -10.33 -6.16
N GLN A 36 -7.07 -9.66 -6.58
CA GLN A 36 -7.12 -8.20 -6.68
C GLN A 36 -7.93 -7.65 -5.51
N TYR A 37 -7.35 -6.67 -4.84
CA TYR A 37 -7.93 -6.01 -3.68
C TYR A 37 -8.23 -4.56 -4.06
N LEU A 38 -9.49 -4.15 -3.89
CA LEU A 38 -9.91 -2.78 -4.15
C LEU A 38 -9.59 -1.89 -2.94
N PHE A 39 -8.93 -0.77 -3.19
CA PHE A 39 -8.62 0.24 -2.19
C PHE A 39 -9.20 1.58 -2.61
N ARG A 40 -9.79 2.31 -1.67
CA ARG A 40 -10.12 3.73 -1.81
C ARG A 40 -8.88 4.55 -1.50
N ILE A 41 -8.63 5.61 -2.28
CA ILE A 41 -7.61 6.59 -1.98
C ILE A 41 -8.17 7.61 -0.98
N ALA A 42 -7.45 7.82 0.11
CA ALA A 42 -7.73 8.79 1.15
C ALA A 42 -6.60 9.81 1.26
N SER A 43 -6.96 11.02 1.70
CA SER A 43 -6.00 12.07 2.02
C SER A 43 -5.24 11.73 3.30
N ILE A 44 -3.97 12.11 3.37
CA ILE A 44 -3.10 11.92 4.55
C ILE A 44 -3.56 12.71 5.78
N GLY A 45 -4.49 13.67 5.62
CA GLY A 45 -4.95 14.54 6.70
C GLY A 45 -5.95 13.90 7.68
N ASP A 46 -6.51 12.74 7.36
CA ASP A 46 -7.46 12.04 8.24
C ASP A 46 -7.07 10.58 8.44
N LEU A 47 -6.12 10.36 9.35
CA LEU A 47 -5.69 9.02 9.76
C LEU A 47 -6.80 8.24 10.47
N THR A 48 -7.89 8.89 10.92
CA THR A 48 -8.99 8.17 11.58
C THR A 48 -9.81 7.33 10.61
N GLU A 49 -9.72 7.58 9.32
CA GLU A 49 -10.32 6.70 8.31
C GLU A 49 -9.60 5.34 8.20
N THR A 50 -8.43 5.18 8.86
CA THR A 50 -7.60 3.96 8.75
C THR A 50 -7.93 2.88 9.78
N TYR A 51 -8.71 3.20 10.81
CA TYR A 51 -8.98 2.29 11.92
C TYR A 51 -9.58 0.98 11.43
N ASP A 52 -9.04 -0.15 11.90
CA ASP A 52 -9.52 -1.49 11.58
C ASP A 52 -9.54 -1.82 10.08
N HIS A 53 -8.76 -1.12 9.27
CA HIS A 53 -8.68 -1.36 7.84
C HIS A 53 -7.27 -1.75 7.41
N VAL A 54 -7.19 -2.47 6.29
CA VAL A 54 -5.91 -2.71 5.63
C VAL A 54 -5.54 -1.43 4.89
N VAL A 55 -4.33 -0.95 5.13
CA VAL A 55 -3.87 0.34 4.65
C VAL A 55 -2.55 0.16 3.92
N ILE A 56 -2.42 0.86 2.79
CA ILE A 56 -1.16 1.03 2.08
C ILE A 56 -0.83 2.52 2.09
N ALA A 57 0.33 2.90 2.64
CA ALA A 57 0.90 4.21 2.32
C ALA A 57 1.65 4.05 1.01
N ALA A 58 1.37 4.94 0.06
CA ALA A 58 1.88 4.82 -1.29
C ALA A 58 2.59 6.09 -1.77
N ARG A 59 3.66 5.89 -2.53
CA ARG A 59 4.35 6.93 -3.29
C ARG A 59 3.87 6.88 -4.72
N LYS A 60 3.55 8.02 -5.32
CA LYS A 60 3.26 8.13 -6.75
C LYS A 60 4.55 8.32 -7.55
N GLY A 61 4.81 7.42 -8.50
CA GLY A 61 5.93 7.51 -9.44
C GLY A 61 5.65 8.46 -10.60
N GLU A 62 6.69 8.76 -11.39
CA GLU A 62 6.59 9.65 -12.56
C GLU A 62 5.69 9.08 -13.67
N ASP A 63 5.58 7.75 -13.77
CA ASP A 63 4.67 7.04 -14.67
C ASP A 63 3.20 7.11 -14.22
N GLY A 64 2.93 7.74 -13.07
CA GLY A 64 1.62 7.85 -12.45
C GLY A 64 1.17 6.61 -11.68
N ARG A 65 1.97 5.52 -11.64
CA ARG A 65 1.68 4.35 -10.81
C ARG A 65 2.06 4.61 -9.36
N ARG A 66 1.43 3.91 -8.44
CA ARG A 66 1.67 3.99 -7.01
C ARG A 66 2.51 2.80 -6.59
N GLN A 67 3.52 3.07 -5.79
CA GLN A 67 4.37 2.09 -5.16
C GLN A 67 4.04 2.04 -3.67
N ALA A 68 3.85 0.84 -3.12
CA ALA A 68 3.65 0.68 -1.68
C ALA A 68 4.96 0.99 -0.96
N VAL A 69 4.90 1.88 0.03
CA VAL A 69 6.03 2.19 0.93
C VAL A 69 5.78 1.66 2.35
N TRP A 70 4.50 1.42 2.70
CA TRP A 70 4.09 0.74 3.92
C TRP A 70 2.79 -0.02 3.69
N ILE A 71 2.60 -1.17 4.35
CA ILE A 71 1.37 -1.98 4.32
C ILE A 71 1.11 -2.47 5.73
N GLY A 72 -0.09 -2.26 6.26
CA GLY A 72 -0.45 -2.74 7.61
C GLY A 72 -1.93 -2.57 7.93
N ILE A 73 -2.27 -2.77 9.21
CA ILE A 73 -3.60 -2.46 9.75
C ILE A 73 -3.50 -1.09 10.43
N GLY A 74 -4.41 -0.16 10.11
CA GLY A 74 -4.46 1.14 10.77
C GLY A 74 -5.15 1.11 12.13
N GLY A 75 -4.98 2.18 12.91
CA GLY A 75 -5.69 2.40 14.18
C GLY A 75 -4.92 2.10 15.46
N THR A 76 -3.66 1.63 15.39
CA THR A 76 -2.76 1.54 16.56
C THR A 76 -1.76 2.69 16.58
N LEU A 77 -1.24 3.04 17.76
CA LEU A 77 -0.20 4.07 17.90
C LEU A 77 1.05 3.74 17.07
N ASP A 78 1.47 2.48 17.09
CA ASP A 78 2.60 2.01 16.28
C ASP A 78 2.32 2.16 14.79
N ALA A 79 1.10 1.80 14.33
CA ALA A 79 0.72 1.96 12.93
C ALA A 79 0.72 3.43 12.50
N PHE A 80 0.27 4.36 13.36
CA PHE A 80 0.34 5.79 13.05
C PHE A 80 1.78 6.27 12.89
N ALA A 81 2.67 5.89 13.82
CA ALA A 81 4.08 6.26 13.72
C ALA A 81 4.75 5.68 12.46
N GLU A 82 4.43 4.44 12.09
CA GLU A 82 4.94 3.82 10.86
C GLU A 82 4.38 4.49 9.59
N ILE A 83 3.10 4.84 9.57
CA ILE A 83 2.49 5.59 8.46
C ILE A 83 3.15 6.96 8.33
N GLU A 84 3.31 7.70 9.42
CA GLU A 84 3.99 9.01 9.42
C GLU A 84 5.42 8.90 8.89
N ALA A 85 6.18 7.88 9.32
CA ALA A 85 7.51 7.62 8.80
C ALA A 85 7.50 7.31 7.28
N ALA A 86 6.52 6.54 6.81
CA ALA A 86 6.36 6.22 5.39
C ALA A 86 5.99 7.46 4.55
N LEU A 87 5.16 8.35 5.09
CA LEU A 87 4.83 9.64 4.46
C LEU A 87 6.05 10.57 4.43
N ALA A 88 6.81 10.66 5.51
CA ALA A 88 8.06 11.41 5.55
C ALA A 88 9.10 10.87 4.56
N ALA A 89 9.10 9.56 4.31
CA ALA A 89 9.90 8.89 3.29
C ALA A 89 9.32 9.02 1.86
N GLY A 90 8.37 9.94 1.62
CA GLY A 90 7.84 10.29 0.31
C GLY A 90 6.55 9.55 -0.11
N GLY A 91 5.89 8.86 0.82
CA GLY A 91 4.48 8.50 0.65
C GLY A 91 3.61 9.75 0.52
N CYS A 92 2.65 9.74 -0.40
CA CYS A 92 1.79 10.89 -0.70
C CYS A 92 0.29 10.55 -0.73
N GLU A 93 -0.07 9.27 -0.67
CA GLU A 93 -1.45 8.79 -0.70
C GLU A 93 -1.63 7.68 0.34
N LEU A 94 -2.81 7.61 0.97
CA LEU A 94 -3.24 6.44 1.74
C LEU A 94 -4.26 5.67 0.93
N HIS A 95 -4.13 4.36 0.89
CA HIS A 95 -5.05 3.46 0.20
C HIS A 95 -5.68 2.57 1.26
N ILE A 96 -7.00 2.58 1.36
CA ILE A 96 -7.75 1.90 2.43
C ILE A 96 -8.62 0.80 1.83
N HIS A 97 -8.43 -0.43 2.32
CA HIS A 97 -9.25 -1.59 1.98
C HIS A 97 -10.13 -1.95 3.18
N ALA A 98 -11.42 -1.65 3.04
CA ALA A 98 -12.44 -1.82 4.07
C ALA A 98 -13.27 -3.11 3.92
N LEU A 99 -13.01 -3.94 2.90
CA LEU A 99 -13.82 -5.14 2.62
C LEU A 99 -13.40 -6.37 3.45
N ALA A 100 -12.29 -6.29 4.20
CA ALA A 100 -11.84 -7.34 5.11
C ALA A 100 -12.43 -7.13 6.51
N GLU A 101 -13.56 -7.79 6.79
CA GLU A 101 -14.37 -7.56 7.99
C GLU A 101 -13.76 -8.11 9.28
N THR A 102 -12.92 -9.16 9.18
CA THR A 102 -12.34 -9.82 10.35
C THR A 102 -10.84 -9.56 10.45
N MET A 103 -10.29 -9.61 11.67
CA MET A 103 -8.85 -9.50 11.90
C MET A 103 -8.06 -10.55 11.09
N ALA A 104 -8.57 -11.78 11.03
CA ALA A 104 -7.96 -12.85 10.26
C ALA A 104 -7.97 -12.56 8.74
N ALA A 105 -9.08 -12.02 8.21
CA ALA A 105 -9.16 -11.62 6.81
C ALA A 105 -8.17 -10.49 6.50
N ARG A 106 -8.03 -9.48 7.38
CA ARG A 106 -7.07 -8.38 7.22
C ARG A 106 -5.63 -8.89 7.19
N GLY A 107 -5.29 -9.78 8.12
CA GLY A 107 -3.99 -10.46 8.15
C GLY A 107 -3.70 -11.19 6.84
N ALA A 108 -4.66 -11.98 6.34
CA ALA A 108 -4.50 -12.70 5.08
C ALA A 108 -4.29 -11.79 3.86
N VAL A 109 -4.98 -10.64 3.80
CA VAL A 109 -4.77 -9.64 2.73
C VAL A 109 -3.36 -9.03 2.83
N ILE A 110 -2.93 -8.65 4.03
CA ILE A 110 -1.60 -8.05 4.26
C ILE A 110 -0.50 -9.03 3.89
N ASP A 111 -0.60 -10.28 4.33
CA ASP A 111 0.40 -11.31 4.03
C ASP A 111 0.50 -11.55 2.52
N ASP A 112 -0.62 -11.63 1.81
CA ASP A 112 -0.64 -11.84 0.36
C ASP A 112 -0.04 -10.64 -0.41
N LEU A 113 -0.34 -9.41 0.02
CA LEU A 113 0.21 -8.19 -0.58
C LEU A 113 1.71 -8.04 -0.29
N ARG A 114 2.13 -8.26 0.95
CA ARG A 114 3.56 -8.21 1.33
C ARG A 114 4.36 -9.28 0.59
N ALA A 115 3.80 -10.46 0.39
CA ALA A 115 4.44 -11.53 -0.37
C ALA A 115 4.54 -11.25 -1.88
N ALA A 116 3.74 -10.32 -2.42
CA ALA A 116 3.84 -9.86 -3.82
C ALA A 116 4.96 -8.83 -4.04
N GLY A 117 5.36 -8.09 -3.00
CA GLY A 117 6.52 -7.21 -3.09
C GLY A 117 7.81 -8.01 -3.24
N VAL A 118 8.55 -7.81 -4.33
CA VAL A 118 9.89 -8.38 -4.50
C VAL A 118 10.87 -7.64 -3.57
N PRO A 119 11.47 -8.28 -2.55
CA PRO A 119 12.42 -7.61 -1.66
C PRO A 119 13.46 -6.86 -2.49
N VAL A 120 13.62 -5.56 -2.27
CA VAL A 120 14.72 -4.83 -2.89
C VAL A 120 15.99 -5.34 -2.20
N PRO A 121 16.91 -6.02 -2.89
CA PRO A 121 18.17 -6.39 -2.27
C PRO A 121 18.88 -5.11 -1.87
N ASP A 122 19.35 -5.03 -0.62
CA ASP A 122 20.16 -3.91 -0.14
C ASP A 122 21.30 -3.67 -1.14
N THR A 123 21.20 -2.57 -1.88
CA THR A 123 22.15 -2.26 -2.97
C THR A 123 23.54 -1.89 -2.43
N GLN A 124 23.73 -1.92 -1.10
CA GLN A 124 25.02 -1.77 -0.45
C GLN A 124 26.03 -2.88 -0.80
N PHE A 125 25.59 -4.02 -1.34
CA PHE A 125 26.50 -5.11 -1.74
C PHE A 125 26.99 -5.07 -3.20
N LEU A 126 26.38 -4.26 -4.08
CA LEU A 126 26.75 -4.23 -5.52
C LEU A 126 27.83 -3.18 -5.86
N LEU A 127 28.20 -2.29 -4.93
CA LEU A 127 29.26 -1.30 -5.12
C LEU A 127 30.62 -1.72 -4.53
N ALA A 128 30.73 -2.92 -3.94
CA ALA A 128 31.97 -3.43 -3.34
C ALA A 128 32.79 -4.35 -4.29
N ALA A 129 32.38 -4.48 -5.56
CA ALA A 129 33.01 -5.41 -6.52
C ALA A 129 33.38 -4.77 -7.87
N ALA A 130 33.52 -3.45 -7.94
CA ALA A 130 34.00 -2.74 -9.14
C ALA A 130 35.29 -1.98 -8.84
#